data_AF-A0A961KGP6-F1
#
_entry.id   AF-A0A961KGP6-F1
#
_cell.length_a   1.000
_cell.length_b   1.000
_cell.length_c   1.000
_cell.angle_alpha   90.00
_cell.angle_beta   90.00
_cell.angle_gamma   90.00
#
_symmetry.space_group_name_H-M   'P 1'
#
loop_
_entity.id
_entity.type
_entity.pdbx_description
1 polymer ?
#
loop_
_entity_poly.entity_id
_entity_poly.type
_entity_poly.pdbx_seq_one_letter_code
_entity_poly.pdbx_strand_id
1 'polypeptide(L)' 'MKILFIHQNFPGQYKHLAPALAAQGHQCVALTLRVEKPVTWQGVRIVPYKIARKSGQAVHPWLVDLDTKVTRAEAC' A
#
# COMPACT_ATOMS: atom_id res chain seq x y z
N MET A 1 14.24 8.82 11.28
CA MET A 1 12.97 9.51 10.96
C MET A 1 11.82 8.49 10.92
N LYS A 2 10.55 8.94 10.87
CA LYS A 2 9.38 8.06 10.63
C LYS A 2 8.94 8.21 9.17
N ILE A 3 8.92 7.12 8.42
CA ILE A 3 8.67 7.11 6.97
C ILE A 3 7.54 6.13 6.65
N LEU A 4 6.55 6.61 5.89
CA LEU A 4 5.42 5.81 5.42
C LEU A 4 5.48 5.62 3.90
N PHE A 5 5.50 4.37 3.45
CA PHE A 5 5.38 4.00 2.04
C PHE A 5 3.94 3.58 1.75
N ILE A 6 3.28 4.22 0.80
CA ILE A 6 1.93 3.84 0.36
C ILE A 6 2.05 3.23 -1.04
N HIS A 7 1.79 1.93 -1.16
CA HIS A 7 1.83 1.25 -2.46
C HIS A 7 0.94 0.00 -2.46
N GLN A 8 -0.02 -0.06 -3.40
CA GLN A 8 -1.01 -1.14 -3.49
C GLN A 8 -0.38 -2.54 -3.55
N ASN A 9 0.75 -2.64 -4.24
CA ASN A 9 1.53 -3.88 -4.41
C ASN A 9 2.94 -3.72 -3.80
N PHE A 10 3.07 -3.09 -2.62
CA PHE A 10 4.37 -2.95 -1.96
C PHE A 10 5.13 -4.31 -1.96
N PRO A 11 6.43 -4.37 -2.31
CA PRO A 11 7.40 -3.26 -2.30
C PRO A 11 7.49 -2.41 -3.57
N GLY A 12 6.93 -2.83 -4.71
CA GLY A 12 6.92 -2.05 -5.96
C GLY A 12 8.25 -1.36 -6.28
N GLN A 13 8.20 -0.05 -6.58
CA GLN A 13 9.39 0.77 -6.84
C GLN A 13 10.29 0.99 -5.60
N TYR A 14 9.81 0.66 -4.39
CA TYR A 14 10.55 0.86 -3.15
C TYR A 14 11.36 -0.36 -2.71
N LYS A 15 11.46 -1.40 -3.56
CA LYS A 15 12.16 -2.67 -3.26
C LYS A 15 13.57 -2.48 -2.70
N HIS A 16 14.29 -1.44 -3.13
CA HIS A 16 15.64 -1.16 -2.66
C HIS A 16 15.68 0.02 -1.68
N LEU A 17 14.83 1.02 -1.89
CA LEU A 17 14.83 2.24 -1.06
C LEU A 17 14.34 1.99 0.36
N ALA A 18 13.23 1.27 0.54
CA ALA A 18 12.63 1.09 1.86
C ALA A 18 13.54 0.26 2.80
N PRO A 19 14.15 -0.86 2.35
CA PRO A 19 15.14 -1.57 3.15
C PRO A 19 16.39 -0.73 3.45
N ALA A 20 16.88 0.06 2.49
CA ALA A 20 18.05 0.91 2.70
C ALA A 20 17.80 1.96 3.80
N LEU A 21 16.63 2.61 3.78
CA LEU A 21 16.23 3.58 4.80
C LEU A 21 16.01 2.90 6.17
N ALA A 22 15.45 1.69 6.19
CA ALA A 22 15.32 0.92 7.43
C ALA A 22 16.69 0.53 8.02
N ALA A 23 17.64 0.13 7.17
CA ALA A 23 19.01 -0.20 7.58
C ALA A 23 19.76 1.03 8.14
N GLN A 24 19.42 2.24 7.71
CA GLN A 24 19.91 3.51 8.29
C GLN A 24 19.24 3.86 9.64
N GLY A 25 18.44 2.95 10.22
CA GLY A 25 17.78 3.15 11.52
C GLY A 25 16.51 4.00 11.46
N HIS A 26 15.94 4.24 10.27
CA HIS A 26 14.65 4.92 10.19
C HIS A 26 13.49 3.96 10.50
N GLN A 27 12.46 4.46 11.17
CA GLN A 27 11.22 3.72 11.36
C GLN A 27 10.43 3.74 10.04
N CYS A 28 10.51 2.63 9.30
CA CYS A 28 9.85 2.48 8.02
C CYS A 28 8.57 1.63 8.16
N VAL A 29 7.45 2.17 7.69
CA VAL A 29 6.15 1.48 7.63
C VAL A 29 5.65 1.47 6.19
N ALA A 30 5.03 0.39 5.74
CA ALA A 30 4.41 0.30 4.43
C ALA A 30 2.93 -0.06 4.54
N LEU A 31 2.05 0.62 3.80
CA LEU A 31 0.63 0.28 3.66
C LEU A 31 0.37 -0.40 2.32
N THR A 32 -0.31 -1.55 2.35
CA THR A 32 -0.57 -2.37 1.15
C THR A 32 -1.86 -3.20 1.27
N LEU A 33 -2.41 -3.64 0.15
CA LEU A 33 -3.55 -4.56 0.08
C LEU A 33 -3.13 -6.05 0.05
N ARG A 34 -1.82 -6.32 -0.08
CA ARG A 34 -1.30 -7.65 -0.43
C ARG A 34 -1.03 -8.58 0.76
N VAL A 35 -1.25 -8.10 1.99
CA VAL A 35 -1.06 -8.92 3.20
C VAL A 35 -2.36 -8.91 4.00
N GLU A 36 -2.63 -9.97 4.76
CA GLU A 36 -3.82 -10.03 5.63
C GLU A 36 -3.53 -9.52 7.04
N LYS A 37 -2.30 -9.74 7.51
CA LYS A 37 -1.83 -9.37 8.84
C LYS A 37 -0.54 -8.56 8.72
N PRO A 38 -0.22 -7.71 9.71
CA PRO A 38 1.05 -7.00 9.72
C PRO A 38 2.24 -7.97 9.69
N VAL A 39 3.24 -7.67 8.88
CA VAL A 39 4.49 -8.44 8.77
C VAL A 39 5.68 -7.49 8.75
N THR A 40 6.87 -7.98 9.10
CA THR A 40 8.11 -7.21 8.94
C THR A 40 8.91 -7.79 7.79
N TRP A 41 9.29 -6.94 6.84
CA TRP A 41 10.09 -7.32 5.69
C TRP A 41 11.30 -6.39 5.60
N GLN A 42 12.51 -6.95 5.73
CA GLN A 42 13.78 -6.21 5.62
C GLN A 42 13.81 -4.91 6.45
N GLY A 43 13.34 -4.98 7.70
CA GLY A 43 13.29 -3.82 8.61
C GLY A 43 12.10 -2.88 8.39
N VAL A 44 11.28 -3.09 7.36
CA VAL A 44 10.06 -2.32 7.09
C VAL A 44 8.86 -3.04 7.69
N ARG A 45 8.07 -2.35 8.52
CA ARG A 45 6.80 -2.87 9.03
C ARG A 45 5.70 -2.70 7.99
N ILE A 46 5.22 -3.79 7.41
CA ILE A 46 4.13 -3.79 6.44
C ILE A 46 2.81 -3.95 7.20
N VAL A 47 1.85 -3.08 6.91
CA VAL A 47 0.52 -3.04 7.52
C VAL A 47 -0.53 -3.14 6.40
N PRO A 48 -1.53 -4.01 6.56
CA PRO A 48 -2.63 -4.09 5.60
C PRO A 48 -3.61 -2.92 5.78
N TYR A 49 -4.20 -2.46 4.68
CA TYR A 49 -5.48 -1.74 4.71
C TYR A 49 -6.53 -2.53 3.93
N LYS A 50 -7.80 -2.23 4.18
CA LYS A 50 -8.93 -2.94 3.57
C LYS A 50 -9.82 -1.96 2.83
N ILE A 51 -10.24 -2.34 1.63
CA ILE A 51 -11.26 -1.62 0.89
C ILE A 51 -12.62 -2.00 1.47
N ALA A 52 -13.38 -1.01 1.94
CA ALA A 52 -14.71 -1.23 2.50
C ALA A 52 -15.76 -1.58 1.43
N ARG A 53 -15.61 -1.04 0.22
CA ARG A 53 -16.60 -1.18 -0.86
C ARG A 53 -16.31 -2.42 -1.72
N LYS A 54 -17.24 -3.38 -1.69
CA LYS A 54 -17.22 -4.60 -2.54
C LYS A 54 -18.23 -4.57 -3.69
N SER A 55 -19.00 -3.49 -3.87
CA SER A 55 -19.92 -3.40 -5.01
C SER A 55 -19.11 -3.39 -6.30
N GLY A 56 -19.44 -4.29 -7.23
CA GLY A 56 -18.79 -4.34 -8.54
C GLY A 56 -18.84 -2.98 -9.24
N GLN A 57 -17.85 -2.73 -10.10
CA GLN A 57 -17.73 -1.45 -10.80
C GLN A 57 -18.86 -1.33 -11.80
N ALA A 58 -19.84 -0.49 -11.48
CA ALA A 58 -21.00 -0.20 -12.31
C ALA A 58 -20.85 1.17 -12.97
N VAL A 59 -19.73 1.38 -13.64
CA VAL A 59 -19.37 2.63 -14.34
C VAL A 59 -19.11 2.34 -15.82
N HIS A 60 -19.11 3.40 -16.64
CA HIS A 60 -18.72 3.28 -18.05
C HIS A 60 -17.32 2.63 -18.17
N PRO A 61 -17.04 1.76 -19.16
CA PRO A 61 -15.77 1.04 -19.27
C PRO A 61 -14.52 1.91 -19.21
N TRP A 62 -14.58 3.12 -19.76
CA TRP A 62 -13.47 4.08 -19.73
C TRP A 62 -13.21 4.71 -18.35
N LEU A 63 -14.15 4.58 -17.40
CA LEU A 63 -14.04 5.12 -16.05
C LEU A 63 -13.61 4.07 -15.02
N VAL A 64 -13.51 2.81 -15.41
CA VAL A 64 -13.18 1.70 -14.50
C VAL A 64 -11.85 1.91 -13.76
N ASP A 65 -10.81 2.39 -14.44
CA ASP A 65 -9.51 2.64 -13.80
C ASP A 65 -9.60 3.79 -12.78
N LEU A 66 -10.29 4.87 -13.12
CA LEU A 66 -10.50 6.00 -12.21
C LEU A 66 -11.30 5.56 -10.98
N ASP A 67 -12.41 4.86 -11.17
CA ASP A 67 -13.26 4.34 -10.10
C ASP A 67 -12.47 3.40 -9.16
N THR A 68 -11.62 2.53 -9.71
CA THR A 68 -10.71 1.67 -8.94
C THR A 68 -9.79 2.50 -8.05
N LYS A 69 -9.22 3.57 -8.61
CA LYS A 69 -8.25 4.43 -7.90
C LYS A 69 -8.94 5.25 -6.81
N VAL A 70 -10.12 5.81 -7.08
CA VAL A 70 -10.92 6.56 -6.09
C VAL A 70 -11.34 5.64 -4.94
N THR A 71 -11.88 4.47 -5.24
CA THR A 71 -12.27 3.48 -4.22
C THR A 71 -11.11 3.08 -3.30
N ARG A 72 -9.89 2.97 -3.85
CA ARG A 72 -8.69 2.69 -3.06
C ARG A 72 -8.22 3.89 -2.24
N ALA A 73 -8.38 5.11 -2.76
CA ALA A 73 -8.04 6.33 -2.04
C ALA A 73 -8.96 6.56 -0.83
N GLU A 74 -10.25 6.21 -0.92
CA GLU A 74 -11.20 6.29 0.21
C GLU A 74 -10.89 5.34 1.38
N ALA A 75 -10.06 4.32 1.14
CA ALA A 75 -9.73 3.31 2.14
C ALA A 75 -8.50 3.66 3.01
N CYS A 76 -7.83 4.78 2.74
CA CYS A 76 -6.60 5.23 3.38
C CYS A 76 -6.73 6.63 3.98
#